data_AF-W4MFG7-F1
#
_entry.id   AF-W4MFG7-F1
#
_cell.length_a   1.000
_cell.length_b   1.000
_cell.length_c   1.000
_cell.angle_alpha   90.00
_cell.angle_beta   90.00
_cell.angle_gamma   90.00
#
_symmetry.space_group_name_H-M   'P 1'
#
loop_
_entity.id
_entity.type
_entity.pdbx_description
1 polymer ?
#
loop_
_entity_poly.entity_id
_entity_poly.type
_entity_poly.pdbx_seq_one_letter_code
_entity_poly.pdbx_strand_id
1 'polypeptide(L)' 'MFQKENVEALFDELDQEWRGKPDFDKVSRAAHLGIALFDAGRPLKDIDPRAVSLIEKHKPSA' A
#
# COMPACT_ATOMS: atom_id res chain seq x y z
N MET A 1 8.55 3.36 10.04
CA MET A 1 7.85 2.11 9.68
C MET A 1 6.35 2.31 9.84
N PHE A 2 5.55 1.66 9.00
CA PHE A 2 4.10 1.65 9.12
C PHE A 2 3.68 1.19 10.52
N GLN A 3 2.75 1.93 11.12
CA GLN A 3 2.06 1.48 12.32
C GLN A 3 0.74 0.81 11.92
N LYS A 4 0.14 0.10 12.86
CA LYS A 4 -1.11 -0.65 12.64
C LYS A 4 -2.18 0.24 12.03
N GLU A 5 -2.35 1.45 12.54
CA GLU A 5 -3.37 2.40 12.12
C GLU A 5 -3.17 2.87 10.67
N ASN A 6 -1.91 3.01 10.24
CA ASN A 6 -1.58 3.34 8.85
C ASN A 6 -1.94 2.18 7.91
N VAL A 7 -1.67 0.95 8.33
CA VAL A 7 -1.96 -0.26 7.54
C VAL A 7 -3.47 -0.46 7.42
N GLU A 8 -4.19 -0.32 8.52
CA GLU A 8 -5.66 -0.41 8.53
C GLU A 8 -6.28 0.64 7.60
N ALA A 9 -5.90 1.92 7.73
CA ALA A 9 -6.40 2.99 6.87
C ALA A 9 -6.09 2.75 5.38
N LEU A 10 -4.89 2.26 5.07
CA LEU A 10 -4.49 1.95 3.70
C LEU A 10 -5.36 0.83 3.10
N PHE A 11 -5.55 -0.27 3.83
CA PHE A 11 -6.30 -1.42 3.29
C PHE A 11 -7.81 -1.21 3.30
N ASP A 12 -8.34 -0.38 4.19
CA ASP A 12 -9.73 0.06 4.14
C ASP A 12 -10.00 0.85 2.85
N GLU A 13 -9.13 1.80 2.50
CA GLU A 13 -9.25 2.56 1.25
C GLU A 13 -9.03 1.66 0.02
N LEU A 14 -8.05 0.75 0.07
CA LEU A 14 -7.81 -0.22 -1.01
C LEU A 14 -9.04 -1.08 -1.26
N ASP A 15 -9.68 -1.61 -0.21
CA ASP A 15 -10.90 -2.42 -0.34
C ASP A 15 -12.06 -1.59 -0.90
N GLN A 16 -12.27 -0.38 -0.39
CA GLN A 16 -13.31 0.53 -0.91
C GLN A 16 -13.14 0.83 -2.40
N GLU A 17 -11.91 1.07 -2.86
CA GLU A 17 -11.64 1.44 -4.24
C GLU A 17 -11.59 0.23 -5.19
N TRP A 18 -11.06 -0.90 -4.75
CA TRP A 18 -10.66 -1.98 -5.65
C TRP A 18 -11.43 -3.28 -5.47
N ARG A 19 -12.20 -3.46 -4.38
CA ARG A 19 -12.98 -4.68 -4.15
C ARG A 19 -13.89 -5.01 -5.34
N GLY A 20 -13.81 -6.26 -5.79
CA GLY A 20 -14.58 -6.76 -6.95
C GLY A 20 -14.02 -6.36 -8.31
N LYS A 21 -12.96 -5.56 -8.39
CA LYS A 21 -12.26 -5.26 -9.65
C LYS A 21 -11.26 -6.36 -9.98
N PRO A 22 -11.01 -6.65 -11.28
CA PRO A 22 -10.07 -7.70 -11.70
C PRO A 22 -8.64 -7.53 -11.17
N ASP A 23 -8.22 -6.28 -10.92
CA ASP A 23 -6.88 -5.96 -10.45
C ASP A 23 -6.71 -5.95 -8.92
N PHE A 24 -7.78 -6.22 -8.15
CA PHE A 24 -7.75 -6.14 -6.69
C PHE A 24 -6.58 -6.90 -6.06
N ASP A 25 -6.43 -8.18 -6.41
CA ASP A 25 -5.37 -9.04 -5.89
C ASP A 25 -3.97 -8.53 -6.25
N LYS A 26 -3.82 -7.97 -7.45
CA LYS A 26 -2.54 -7.40 -7.91
C LYS A 26 -2.16 -6.17 -7.10
N VAL A 27 -3.10 -5.24 -6.92
CA VAL A 27 -2.87 -4.00 -6.16
C VAL A 27 -2.66 -4.31 -4.68
N SER A 28 -3.46 -5.22 -4.10
CA SER A 28 -3.33 -5.65 -2.71
C SER A 28 -1.96 -6.27 -2.42
N ARG A 29 -1.47 -7.18 -3.28
CA ARG A 29 -0.11 -7.76 -3.13
C ARG A 29 0.98 -6.70 -3.27
N ALA A 30 0.84 -5.80 -4.23
CA ALA A 30 1.78 -4.70 -4.43
C ALA A 30 1.83 -3.77 -3.21
N ALA A 31 0.69 -3.51 -2.57
CA ALA A 31 0.61 -2.71 -1.34
C ALA A 31 1.36 -3.39 -0.18
N HIS A 32 1.11 -4.68 0.07
CA HIS A 32 1.85 -5.44 1.08
C HIS A 32 3.37 -5.41 0.86
N LEU A 33 3.81 -5.64 -0.38
CA LEU A 33 5.24 -5.60 -0.73
C LEU A 33 5.82 -4.19 -0.55
N GLY A 34 5.11 -3.16 -0.99
CA GLY A 34 5.57 -1.78 -0.88
C GLY A 34 5.69 -1.31 0.57
N ILE A 35 4.76 -1.69 1.46
CA ILE A 35 4.87 -1.43 2.91
C ILE A 35 6.15 -2.07 3.46
N ALA A 36 6.42 -3.34 3.13
CA ALA A 36 7.61 -4.05 3.59
C ALA A 36 8.92 -3.40 3.08
N LEU A 37 8.93 -2.91 1.83
CA LEU A 37 10.08 -2.19 1.28
C LEU A 37 10.28 -0.84 1.98
N PHE A 38 9.21 -0.08 2.20
CA PHE A 38 9.27 1.20 2.93
C PHE A 38 9.83 1.00 4.34
N ASP A 39 9.33 0.00 5.06
CA ASP A 39 9.80 -0.32 6.42
C ASP A 39 11.26 -0.77 6.45
N ALA A 40 11.73 -1.43 5.40
CA ALA A 40 13.12 -1.80 5.20
C ALA A 40 14.01 -0.64 4.71
N GLY A 41 13.47 0.58 4.53
CA GLY A 41 14.20 1.73 3.98
C GLY A 41 14.61 1.55 2.52
N ARG A 42 13.90 0.69 1.77
CA ARG A 42 14.16 0.38 0.37
C ARG A 42 13.26 1.23 -0.54
N PRO A 43 13.72 1.59 -1.74
CA PRO A 43 12.89 2.33 -2.69
C PRO A 43 11.73 1.46 -3.17
N LEU A 44 10.58 2.09 -3.43
CA LEU A 44 9.37 1.46 -4.00
C LEU A 44 9.49 1.20 -5.52
N LYS A 45 10.68 0.79 -5.97
CA LYS A 45 10.95 0.50 -7.38
C LYS A 45 10.17 -0.76 -7.80
N ASP A 46 9.59 -0.73 -9.00
CA ASP A 46 8.85 -1.84 -9.61
C ASP A 46 7.56 -2.25 -8.86
N ILE A 47 7.06 -1.40 -7.96
CA ILE A 47 5.75 -1.56 -7.31
C ILE A 47 4.66 -0.97 -8.21
N ASP A 48 3.48 -1.61 -8.22
CA ASP A 48 2.32 -1.11 -8.96
C ASP A 48 2.02 0.34 -8.56
N PRO A 49 1.96 1.29 -9.51
CA PRO A 49 1.80 2.71 -9.20
C PRO A 49 0.57 3.02 -8.34
N ARG A 50 -0.50 2.22 -8.46
CA ARG A 50 -1.72 2.37 -7.66
C ARG A 50 -1.46 2.09 -6.18
N ALA A 51 -0.68 1.05 -5.90
CA ALA A 51 -0.23 0.73 -4.55
C ALA A 51 0.75 1.79 -4.03
N VAL A 52 1.66 2.29 -4.87
CA VAL A 52 2.57 3.40 -4.50
C VAL A 52 1.77 4.62 -4.07
N SER A 53 0.73 5.02 -4.80
CA SER A 53 -0.11 6.15 -4.43
C SER A 53 -0.78 5.97 -3.06
N LEU A 54 -1.31 4.77 -2.76
CA LEU A 54 -1.88 4.46 -1.45
C LEU A 54 -0.83 4.49 -0.33
N ILE A 55 0.35 3.92 -0.58
CA ILE A 55 1.47 3.91 0.38
C ILE A 55 1.93 5.34 0.69
N GLU A 56 2.15 6.17 -0.33
CA GLU A 56 2.58 7.55 -0.15
C GLU A 56 1.55 8.41 0.60
N LYS A 57 0.26 8.09 0.44
CA LYS A 57 -0.84 8.76 1.14
C LYS A 57 -0.93 8.36 2.62
N HIS A 58 -0.73 7.08 2.93
CA HIS A 58 -0.98 6.51 4.26
C HIS A 58 0.29 6.26 5.09
N LYS A 59 1.48 6.44 4.50
CA LYS A 59 2.74 6.30 5.24
C LYS A 59 2.76 7.21 6.47
N PRO A 60 3.44 6.82 7.54
CA PRO A 60 3.58 7.67 8.72
C PRO A 60 4.20 9.01 8.34
N SER A 61 3.54 10.10 8.75
CA SER A 61 4.16 11.43 8.76
C SER A 61 5.22 11.45 9.85
N ALA A 62 6.42 11.93 9.51
CA ALA A 62 7.49 12.17 10.48
C ALA A 62 7.17 13.35 11.39
#